data_AF-A0A0F7R418-F1
#
_entry.id   AF-A0A0F7R418-F1
#
_cell.length_a   1.000
_cell.length_b   1.000
_cell.length_c   1.000
_cell.angle_alpha   90.00
_cell.angle_beta   90.00
_cell.angle_gamma   90.00
#
_symmetry.space_group_name_H-M   'P 1'
#
loop_
_entity.id
_entity.type
_entity.pdbx_description
1 polymer ?
#
loop_
_entity_poly.entity_id
_entity_poly.type
_entity_poly.pdbx_seq_one_letter_code
_entity_poly.pdbx_strand_id
1 'polypeptide(L)'
;MAPRMSGTRQVATDEHFRFDVPGCYRTQAFQALLARHPEALQLYARHVEAQAHMPAYLQRVRQLVPRLVRWLGEEVAADGRPGLCVQASVLLSRLLEELGIWNYMVAGGCVLSFVPADVRPRVFYLFDLQPVEVPHAWVVAPPYDVIDLTLRQQRYPGPEGRRIPTQVLSCRAPQVTVQPEDVCTPALLQGLLLRGWARETLLRRAFPEFWHFLKQFPARRVQTPTVSVTYIPARLLLPPWHEAWERMPLINGKSFVQFRSEMALVLSGNGAA
;
A
#
# COMPACT_ATOMS: atom_id res chain seq x y z
N MET A 1 16.91 -19.27 20.89
CA MET A 1 16.52 -17.97 21.48
C MET A 1 15.53 -17.30 20.56
N ALA A 2 14.26 -17.20 20.99
CA ALA A 2 13.24 -16.45 20.26
C ALA A 2 13.61 -14.96 20.26
N PRO A 3 13.45 -14.23 19.14
CA PRO A 3 13.70 -12.79 19.13
C PRO A 3 12.63 -12.11 20.00
N ARG A 4 13.08 -11.29 20.95
CA ARG A 4 12.21 -10.52 21.85
C ARG A 4 11.27 -9.64 21.03
N MET A 5 9.97 -9.93 21.08
CA MET A 5 8.87 -9.08 20.60
C MET A 5 8.63 -7.86 21.52
N SER A 6 9.69 -7.16 21.96
CA SER A 6 9.58 -6.25 23.13
C SER A 6 9.03 -4.86 22.81
N GLY A 7 9.41 -4.24 21.69
CA GLY A 7 9.06 -2.83 21.45
C GLY A 7 7.56 -2.57 21.26
N THR A 8 6.86 -3.47 20.57
CA THR A 8 5.44 -3.31 20.22
C THR A 8 4.50 -3.42 21.41
N ARG A 9 4.82 -4.34 22.33
CA ARG A 9 4.02 -4.57 23.54
C ARG A 9 4.25 -3.46 24.56
N GLN A 10 5.49 -2.97 24.67
CA GLN A 10 5.87 -1.87 25.57
C GLN A 10 5.15 -0.55 25.27
N VAL A 11 5.12 -0.08 24.01
CA VAL A 11 4.48 1.23 23.69
C VAL A 11 2.97 1.21 23.96
N ALA A 12 2.28 0.10 23.68
CA ALA A 12 0.85 -0.02 23.95
C ALA A 12 0.51 -0.21 25.44
N THR A 13 1.38 -0.87 26.22
CA THR A 13 1.18 -1.06 27.67
C THR A 13 1.55 0.17 28.48
N ASP A 14 2.56 0.93 28.05
CA ASP A 14 3.10 2.04 28.84
C ASP A 14 2.26 3.33 28.68
N GLU A 15 1.54 3.49 27.56
CA GLU A 15 0.79 4.73 27.25
C GLU A 15 -0.74 4.61 27.26
N HIS A 16 -1.29 3.42 27.53
CA HIS A 16 -2.75 3.17 27.56
C HIS A 16 -3.50 3.60 26.28
N PHE A 17 -2.81 3.79 25.14
CA PHE A 17 -3.44 4.18 23.88
C PHE A 17 -4.17 2.98 23.26
N ARG A 18 -5.39 3.24 22.76
CA ARG A 18 -6.22 2.22 22.10
C ARG A 18 -6.54 2.61 20.67
N PHE A 19 -6.38 1.66 19.75
CA PHE A 19 -6.85 1.79 18.37
C PHE A 19 -8.36 1.48 18.34
N ASP A 20 -9.19 2.47 18.70
CA ASP A 20 -10.62 2.22 18.88
C ASP A 20 -11.44 2.33 17.59
N VAL A 21 -10.98 3.11 16.60
CA VAL A 21 -11.69 3.33 15.32
C VAL A 21 -10.74 3.38 14.11
N PRO A 22 -11.20 2.94 12.92
CA PRO A 22 -10.48 3.15 11.66
C PRO A 22 -10.13 4.62 11.46
N GLY A 23 -8.89 4.90 11.06
CA GLY A 23 -8.43 6.29 10.91
C GLY A 23 -8.22 7.04 12.23
N CYS A 24 -8.11 6.35 13.37
CA CYS A 24 -7.80 6.97 14.67
C CYS A 24 -6.49 7.74 14.69
N TYR A 25 -5.63 7.60 13.68
CA TYR A 25 -4.48 8.47 13.50
C TYR A 25 -4.82 9.95 13.42
N ARG A 26 -6.06 10.31 13.07
CA ARG A 26 -6.53 11.71 13.07
C ARG A 26 -6.75 12.29 14.46
N THR A 27 -6.81 11.46 15.50
CA THR A 27 -7.09 11.93 16.86
C THR A 27 -5.87 12.63 17.45
N GLN A 28 -6.11 13.62 18.32
CA GLN A 28 -5.04 14.31 19.03
C GLN A 28 -4.19 13.33 19.86
N ALA A 29 -4.82 12.32 20.46
CA ALA A 29 -4.13 11.28 21.22
C ALA A 29 -3.15 10.48 20.35
N PHE A 30 -3.55 10.09 19.13
CA PHE A 30 -2.61 9.42 18.23
C PHE A 30 -1.52 10.37 17.73
N GLN A 31 -1.84 11.63 17.44
CA GLN A 31 -0.82 12.59 17.01
C GLN A 31 0.23 12.82 18.12
N ALA A 32 -0.19 12.86 19.39
CA ALA A 32 0.72 12.91 20.53
C ALA A 32 1.56 11.63 20.68
N LEU A 33 0.98 10.46 20.38
CA LEU A 33 1.71 9.19 20.30
C LEU A 33 2.75 9.23 19.17
N LEU A 34 2.35 9.63 17.96
CA LEU A 34 3.21 9.69 16.77
C LEU A 34 4.36 10.68 16.92
N ALA A 35 4.13 11.82 17.57
CA ALA A 35 5.17 12.81 17.85
C ALA A 35 6.27 12.28 18.79
N ARG A 36 5.94 11.34 19.67
CA ARG A 36 6.88 10.71 20.62
C ARG A 36 7.50 9.43 20.06
N HIS A 37 6.72 8.68 19.29
CA HIS A 37 7.06 7.37 18.73
C HIS A 37 6.81 7.38 17.21
N PRO A 38 7.82 7.68 16.39
CA PRO A 38 7.69 7.72 14.92
C PRO A 38 7.17 6.40 14.32
N GLU A 39 7.34 5.28 15.03
CA GLU A 39 6.82 3.96 14.68
C GLU A 39 5.33 3.76 14.98
N ALA A 40 4.63 4.74 15.54
CA ALA A 40 3.20 4.65 15.88
C ALA A 40 2.33 4.26 14.67
N LEU A 41 2.69 4.73 13.47
CA LEU A 41 2.00 4.32 12.25
C LEU A 41 2.21 2.83 11.94
N GLN A 42 3.37 2.27 12.26
CA GLN A 42 3.61 0.83 12.15
C GLN A 42 2.84 0.05 13.23
N LEU A 43 2.68 0.60 14.42
CA LEU A 43 1.81 0.02 15.46
C LEU A 43 0.36 -0.07 14.96
N TYR A 44 -0.15 0.99 14.34
CA TYR A 44 -1.47 1.01 13.73
C TYR A 44 -1.62 -0.04 12.63
N ALA A 45 -0.69 -0.11 11.67
CA ALA A 45 -0.77 -1.10 10.59
C ALA A 45 -0.71 -2.55 11.12
N ARG A 46 0.14 -2.84 12.11
CA ARG A 46 0.16 -4.15 12.77
C ARG A 46 -1.14 -4.45 13.51
N HIS A 47 -1.76 -3.44 14.13
CA HIS A 47 -3.08 -3.61 14.73
C HIS A 47 -4.12 -3.99 13.68
N VAL A 48 -4.14 -3.28 12.54
CA VAL A 48 -5.04 -3.60 11.41
C VAL A 48 -4.83 -5.04 10.93
N GLU A 49 -3.59 -5.50 10.73
CA GLU A 49 -3.32 -6.87 10.28
C GLU A 49 -3.66 -7.96 11.33
N ALA A 50 -3.44 -7.67 12.62
CA ALA A 50 -3.61 -8.65 13.70
C ALA A 50 -5.04 -8.72 14.25
N GLN A 51 -5.88 -7.72 13.94
CA GLN A 51 -7.22 -7.64 14.52
C GLN A 51 -8.09 -8.81 14.07
N ALA A 52 -8.62 -9.54 15.05
CA ALA A 52 -9.69 -10.50 14.79
C ALA A 52 -10.97 -9.72 14.47
N HIS A 53 -11.52 -9.96 13.28
CA HIS A 53 -12.76 -9.33 12.86
C HIS A 53 -13.93 -10.31 12.97
N MET A 54 -15.08 -9.78 13.39
CA MET A 54 -16.32 -10.55 13.39
C MET A 54 -16.70 -10.99 11.97
N PRO A 55 -17.34 -12.17 11.78
CA PRO A 55 -17.77 -12.62 10.46
C PRO A 55 -18.66 -11.60 9.70
N ALA A 56 -19.56 -10.92 10.42
CA ALA A 56 -20.42 -9.87 9.85
C ALA A 56 -19.62 -8.68 9.30
N TYR A 57 -18.55 -8.26 9.99
CA TYR A 57 -17.65 -7.23 9.49
C TYR A 57 -16.98 -7.69 8.20
N LEU A 58 -16.40 -8.90 8.19
CA LEU A 58 -15.70 -9.42 7.01
C LEU A 58 -16.64 -9.60 5.81
N GLN A 59 -17.89 -10.01 6.05
CA GLN A 59 -18.92 -10.09 5.02
C GLN A 59 -19.20 -8.71 4.42
N ARG A 60 -19.41 -7.69 5.27
CA ARG A 60 -19.62 -6.30 4.83
C ARG A 60 -18.44 -5.77 4.03
N VAL A 61 -17.20 -6.01 4.48
CA VAL A 61 -15.99 -5.60 3.74
C VAL A 61 -15.93 -6.25 2.36
N ARG A 62 -16.20 -7.56 2.27
CA ARG A 62 -16.22 -8.29 0.98
C ARG A 62 -17.31 -7.80 0.03
N GLN A 63 -18.38 -7.21 0.53
CA GLN A 63 -19.45 -6.63 -0.29
C GLN A 63 -19.11 -5.20 -0.74
N LEU A 64 -18.59 -4.37 0.15
CA LEU A 64 -18.39 -2.93 -0.12
C LEU A 64 -17.09 -2.65 -0.88
N VAL A 65 -15.98 -3.29 -0.49
CA VAL A 65 -14.66 -2.95 -1.05
C VAL A 65 -14.59 -3.18 -2.57
N PRO A 66 -15.07 -4.29 -3.15
CA PRO A 66 -15.02 -4.45 -4.61
C PRO A 66 -15.81 -3.40 -5.39
N ARG A 67 -16.94 -2.92 -4.82
CA ARG A 67 -17.76 -1.86 -5.44
C ARG A 67 -17.04 -0.53 -5.41
N LEU A 68 -16.49 -0.17 -4.24
CA LEU A 68 -15.70 1.04 -4.05
C LEU A 68 -14.46 1.05 -4.96
N VAL A 69 -13.72 -0.06 -5.01
CA VAL A 69 -12.52 -0.23 -5.85
C VAL A 69 -12.84 -0.12 -7.33
N ARG A 70 -13.95 -0.69 -7.78
CA ARG A 70 -14.39 -0.58 -9.18
C ARG A 70 -14.69 0.87 -9.55
N TRP A 71 -15.59 1.50 -8.81
CA TRP A 71 -15.99 2.89 -9.08
C TRP A 71 -14.81 3.85 -8.99
N LEU A 72 -14.02 3.80 -7.92
CA LEU A 72 -12.87 4.68 -7.78
C LEU A 72 -11.78 4.37 -8.82
N GLY A 73 -11.62 3.11 -9.22
CA GLY A 73 -10.72 2.71 -10.29
C GLY A 73 -11.14 3.25 -11.66
N GLU A 74 -12.45 3.36 -11.93
CA GLU A 74 -12.98 4.01 -13.13
C GLU A 74 -12.70 5.52 -13.12
N GLU A 75 -12.86 6.18 -11.96
CA GLU A 75 -12.51 7.59 -11.78
C GLU A 75 -11.01 7.85 -12.04
N VAL A 76 -10.13 7.02 -11.46
CA VAL A 76 -8.68 7.10 -11.71
C VAL A 76 -8.36 6.87 -13.19
N ALA A 77 -9.00 5.90 -13.83
CA ALA A 77 -8.78 5.61 -15.24
C ALA A 77 -9.25 6.76 -16.15
N ALA A 78 -10.36 7.42 -15.81
CA ALA A 78 -10.89 8.57 -16.53
C ALA A 78 -9.99 9.81 -16.39
N ASP A 79 -9.33 10.00 -15.25
CA ASP A 79 -8.37 11.10 -15.05
C ASP A 79 -7.15 10.93 -15.98
N GLY A 80 -6.68 9.68 -16.13
CA GLY A 80 -5.68 9.30 -17.12
C GLY A 80 -4.26 9.82 -16.84
N ARG A 81 -4.06 10.69 -15.84
CA ARG A 81 -2.72 11.15 -15.45
C ARG A 81 -1.91 10.00 -14.84
N PRO A 82 -0.64 9.82 -15.23
CA PRO A 82 0.25 8.89 -14.54
C PRO A 82 0.68 9.47 -13.18
N GLY A 83 1.22 8.63 -12.30
CA GLY A 83 1.76 9.08 -11.00
C GLY A 83 0.71 9.34 -9.92
N LEU A 84 -0.55 8.94 -10.13
CA LEU A 84 -1.63 9.13 -9.15
C LEU A 84 -1.63 8.11 -7.99
N CYS A 85 -0.62 7.23 -7.89
CA CYS A 85 -0.63 6.11 -6.94
C CYS A 85 -0.83 6.54 -5.49
N VAL A 86 -0.13 7.60 -5.06
CA VAL A 86 -0.29 8.15 -3.71
C VAL A 86 -1.68 8.76 -3.54
N GLN A 87 -2.13 9.61 -4.46
CA GLN A 87 -3.40 10.33 -4.35
C GLN A 87 -4.60 9.38 -4.37
N ALA A 88 -4.60 8.39 -5.26
CA ALA A 88 -5.64 7.35 -5.34
C ALA A 88 -5.66 6.48 -4.07
N SER A 89 -4.49 6.13 -3.53
CA SER A 89 -4.40 5.36 -2.29
C SER A 89 -4.87 6.16 -1.08
N VAL A 90 -4.56 7.47 -1.01
CA VAL A 90 -5.09 8.38 0.02
C VAL A 90 -6.61 8.42 -0.05
N LEU A 91 -7.16 8.65 -1.24
CA LEU A 91 -8.60 8.75 -1.44
C LEU A 91 -9.32 7.45 -1.05
N LEU A 92 -8.80 6.31 -1.51
CA LEU A 92 -9.34 5.00 -1.14
C LEU A 92 -9.27 4.76 0.37
N SER A 93 -8.12 5.01 1.00
CA SER A 93 -7.91 4.82 2.44
C SER A 93 -8.90 5.65 3.25
N ARG A 94 -9.07 6.92 2.89
CA ARG A 94 -10.02 7.83 3.54
C ARG A 94 -11.47 7.38 3.38
N LEU A 95 -11.88 6.98 2.18
CA LEU A 95 -13.25 6.50 1.93
C LEU A 95 -13.54 5.19 2.69
N LEU A 96 -12.57 4.28 2.79
CA LEU A 96 -12.71 3.06 3.60
C LEU A 96 -12.93 3.39 5.08
N GLU A 97 -12.28 4.43 5.61
CA GLU A 97 -12.45 4.85 7.00
C GLU A 97 -13.83 5.48 7.26
N GLU A 98 -14.37 6.25 6.30
CA GLU A 98 -15.76 6.74 6.38
C GLU A 98 -16.76 5.57 6.43
N LEU A 99 -16.42 4.44 5.83
CA LEU A 99 -17.18 3.19 5.94
C LEU A 99 -16.88 2.41 7.22
N GLY A 100 -15.99 2.87 8.09
CA GLY A 100 -15.57 2.12 9.28
C GLY A 100 -14.80 0.84 8.93
N ILE A 101 -14.04 0.83 7.83
CA ILE A 101 -13.19 -0.28 7.40
C ILE A 101 -11.73 0.01 7.76
N TRP A 102 -11.15 -0.85 8.60
CA TRP A 102 -9.75 -0.81 8.97
C TRP A 102 -8.85 -1.01 7.75
N ASN A 103 -7.92 -0.08 7.55
CA ASN A 103 -6.97 -0.11 6.46
C ASN A 103 -5.72 0.71 6.81
N TYR A 104 -4.67 0.55 6.01
CA TYR A 104 -3.49 1.42 6.03
C TYR A 104 -2.89 1.55 4.62
N MET A 105 -2.13 2.62 4.41
CA MET A 105 -1.42 2.86 3.15
C MET A 105 0.03 2.41 3.21
N VAL A 106 0.48 1.83 2.11
CA VAL A 106 1.86 1.38 1.92
C VAL A 106 2.46 2.13 0.74
N ALA A 107 3.73 2.51 0.90
CA ALA A 107 4.60 2.98 -0.17
C ALA A 107 5.76 1.99 -0.33
N GLY A 108 6.10 1.66 -1.56
CA GLY A 108 7.07 0.62 -1.83
C GLY A 108 7.41 0.43 -3.29
N GLY A 109 8.14 -0.64 -3.56
CA GLY A 109 8.52 -1.08 -4.89
C GLY A 109 7.60 -2.18 -5.41
N CYS A 110 7.70 -2.44 -6.71
CA CYS A 110 6.98 -3.53 -7.38
C CYS A 110 7.88 -4.25 -8.38
N VAL A 111 7.73 -5.57 -8.49
CA VAL A 111 8.29 -6.36 -9.59
C VAL A 111 7.15 -6.96 -10.39
N LEU A 112 7.04 -6.58 -11.66
CA LEU A 112 6.03 -7.07 -12.59
C LEU A 112 6.68 -8.07 -13.54
N SER A 113 6.23 -9.32 -13.49
CA SER A 113 6.63 -10.39 -14.42
C SER A 113 5.45 -10.78 -15.29
N PHE A 114 5.57 -10.61 -16.60
CA PHE A 114 4.47 -10.81 -17.53
C PHE A 114 4.36 -12.27 -18.03
N VAL A 115 3.13 -12.69 -18.37
CA VAL A 115 2.81 -14.05 -18.87
C VAL A 115 2.08 -13.96 -20.21
N PRO A 116 2.64 -14.48 -21.33
CA PRO A 116 3.95 -15.15 -21.44
C PRO A 116 5.14 -14.22 -21.12
N ALA A 117 6.30 -14.79 -20.83
CA ALA A 117 7.53 -14.07 -20.46
C ALA A 117 8.29 -13.50 -21.68
N ASP A 118 7.56 -12.88 -22.60
CA ASP A 118 8.04 -12.25 -23.83
C ASP A 118 8.47 -10.78 -23.62
N VAL A 119 8.12 -10.19 -22.49
CA VAL A 119 8.52 -8.85 -22.07
C VAL A 119 9.40 -8.96 -20.83
N ARG A 120 10.52 -8.22 -20.81
CA ARG A 120 11.39 -8.13 -19.63
C ARG A 120 10.59 -7.64 -18.41
N PRO A 121 10.85 -8.17 -17.21
CA PRO A 121 10.21 -7.68 -16.00
C PRO A 121 10.36 -6.16 -15.84
N ARG A 122 9.34 -5.53 -15.25
CA ARG A 122 9.39 -4.12 -14.86
C ARG A 122 9.59 -4.05 -13.36
N VAL A 123 10.54 -3.23 -12.93
CA VAL A 123 10.87 -3.07 -11.52
C VAL A 123 10.75 -1.59 -11.16
N PHE A 124 9.96 -1.32 -10.13
CA PHE A 124 9.90 -0.02 -9.50
C PHE A 124 10.87 -0.04 -8.32
N TYR A 125 12.13 0.31 -8.61
CA TYR A 125 13.23 0.21 -7.67
C TYR A 125 13.07 1.16 -6.49
N LEU A 126 13.48 0.71 -5.31
CA LEU A 126 13.51 1.49 -4.07
C LEU A 126 14.83 2.21 -3.86
N PHE A 127 15.91 1.65 -4.38
CA PHE A 127 17.27 2.14 -4.17
C PHE A 127 17.97 2.36 -5.50
N ASP A 128 18.47 3.56 -5.68
CA ASP A 128 19.29 3.94 -6.83
C ASP A 128 20.51 4.74 -6.35
N LEU A 129 21.41 5.09 -7.28
CA LEU A 129 22.52 6.00 -7.04
C LEU A 129 22.07 7.42 -6.67
N GLN A 130 20.81 7.76 -6.95
CA GLN A 130 20.15 9.01 -6.55
C GLN A 130 18.96 8.69 -5.64
N PRO A 131 18.53 9.62 -4.77
CA PRO A 131 17.31 9.46 -4.00
C PRO A 131 16.11 9.18 -4.91
N VAL A 132 15.38 8.11 -4.62
CA VAL A 132 14.17 7.74 -5.34
C VAL A 132 12.97 8.18 -4.51
N GLU A 133 12.04 8.92 -5.11
CA GLU A 133 10.72 9.16 -4.50
C GLU A 133 9.92 7.85 -4.38
N VAL A 134 8.76 7.87 -3.73
CA VAL A 134 7.89 6.68 -3.59
C VAL A 134 7.65 6.07 -4.97
N PRO A 135 8.16 4.85 -5.25
CA PRO A 135 8.00 4.29 -6.59
C PRO A 135 6.54 3.92 -6.86
N HIS A 136 5.85 3.42 -5.83
CA HIS A 136 4.44 3.06 -5.91
C HIS A 136 3.75 3.07 -4.55
N ALA A 137 2.43 3.23 -4.55
CA ALA A 137 1.61 3.20 -3.35
C ALA A 137 0.33 2.40 -3.57
N TRP A 138 -0.12 1.71 -2.50
CA TRP A 138 -1.34 0.90 -2.48
C TRP A 138 -1.94 0.88 -1.07
N VAL A 139 -3.12 0.28 -0.95
CA VAL A 139 -3.86 0.14 0.32
C VAL A 139 -3.94 -1.32 0.72
N VAL A 140 -3.86 -1.58 2.03
CA VAL A 140 -4.18 -2.87 2.65
C VAL A 140 -5.43 -2.69 3.51
N ALA A 141 -6.44 -3.53 3.32
CA ALA A 141 -7.68 -3.50 4.10
C ALA A 141 -8.22 -4.93 4.29
N PRO A 142 -7.95 -5.58 5.45
CA PRO A 142 -8.32 -6.97 5.68
C PRO A 142 -9.80 -7.25 5.36
N PRO A 143 -10.11 -8.32 4.59
CA PRO A 143 -9.24 -9.45 4.26
C PRO A 143 -8.40 -9.28 2.97
N TYR A 144 -8.32 -8.09 2.40
CA TYR A 144 -7.53 -7.81 1.20
C TYR A 144 -6.09 -7.44 1.58
N ASP A 145 -5.14 -8.26 1.13
CA ASP A 145 -3.71 -8.04 1.31
C ASP A 145 -3.18 -6.92 0.41
N VAL A 146 -3.81 -6.70 -0.74
CA VAL A 146 -3.43 -5.69 -1.74
C VAL A 146 -4.68 -5.11 -2.39
N ILE A 147 -4.79 -3.79 -2.35
CA ILE A 147 -5.74 -2.99 -3.13
C ILE A 147 -4.97 -1.89 -3.86
N ASP A 148 -4.92 -1.98 -5.18
CA ASP A 148 -4.16 -1.07 -6.03
C ASP A 148 -4.99 -0.66 -7.25
N LEU A 149 -5.17 0.65 -7.38
CA LEU A 149 -6.01 1.27 -8.42
C LEU A 149 -5.20 1.84 -9.58
N THR A 150 -3.87 1.83 -9.49
CA THR A 150 -3.03 2.72 -10.32
C THR A 150 -1.90 2.00 -11.04
N LEU A 151 -1.64 0.72 -10.75
CA LEU A 151 -0.53 0.00 -11.36
C LEU A 151 -0.57 0.04 -12.89
N ARG A 152 -1.75 -0.16 -13.49
CA ARG A 152 -1.92 -0.12 -14.95
C ARG A 152 -1.66 1.27 -15.54
N GLN A 153 -1.95 2.32 -14.78
CA GLN A 153 -1.86 3.73 -15.19
C GLN A 153 -0.45 4.31 -15.03
N GLN A 154 0.50 3.53 -14.51
CA GLN A 154 1.91 3.92 -14.50
C GLN A 154 2.49 4.00 -15.92
N ARG A 155 3.62 4.70 -16.05
CA ARG A 155 4.31 4.82 -17.33
C ARG A 155 5.06 3.54 -17.64
N TYR A 156 4.71 2.92 -18.76
CA TYR A 156 5.40 1.77 -19.33
C TYR A 156 5.99 2.16 -20.69
N PRO A 157 7.20 1.67 -21.03
CA PRO A 157 7.83 1.99 -22.32
C PRO A 157 7.15 1.35 -23.53
N GLY A 158 6.27 0.36 -23.32
CA GLY A 158 5.53 -0.32 -24.38
C GLY A 158 4.09 -0.65 -24.01
N PRO A 159 3.42 -1.54 -24.77
CA PRO A 159 2.01 -1.87 -24.58
C PRO A 159 1.76 -2.80 -23.37
N GLU A 160 2.79 -3.22 -22.64
CA GLU A 160 2.68 -4.17 -21.54
C GLU A 160 1.75 -3.72 -20.41
N GLY A 161 1.55 -2.41 -20.25
CA GLY A 161 0.56 -1.87 -19.30
C GLY A 161 -0.85 -2.43 -19.54
N ARG A 162 -1.22 -2.77 -20.78
CA ARG A 162 -2.52 -3.37 -21.12
C ARG A 162 -2.71 -4.78 -20.54
N ARG A 163 -1.61 -5.44 -20.16
CA ARG A 163 -1.61 -6.79 -19.54
C ARG A 163 -1.81 -6.71 -18.03
N ILE A 164 -1.78 -5.50 -17.47
CA ILE A 164 -2.03 -5.27 -16.05
C ILE A 164 -3.55 -5.09 -15.88
N PRO A 165 -4.19 -5.74 -14.89
CA PRO A 165 -5.57 -5.48 -14.55
C PRO A 165 -5.82 -3.99 -14.29
N THR A 166 -7.02 -3.51 -14.58
CA THR A 166 -7.44 -2.14 -14.27
C THR A 166 -7.31 -1.82 -12.78
N GLN A 167 -7.61 -2.81 -11.93
CA GLN A 167 -7.39 -2.75 -10.49
C GLN A 167 -6.86 -4.11 -10.01
N VAL A 168 -5.95 -4.09 -9.03
CA VAL A 168 -5.52 -5.29 -8.32
C VAL A 168 -6.22 -5.32 -6.98
N LEU A 169 -7.04 -6.34 -6.77
CA LEU A 169 -7.76 -6.57 -5.52
C LEU A 169 -7.57 -8.03 -5.11
N SER A 170 -6.71 -8.29 -4.14
CA SER A 170 -6.37 -9.66 -3.74
C SER A 170 -6.55 -9.89 -2.24
N CYS A 171 -7.23 -10.99 -1.90
CA CYS A 171 -7.32 -11.56 -0.55
C CYS A 171 -6.36 -12.75 -0.33
N ARG A 172 -5.52 -13.04 -1.33
CA ARG A 172 -4.53 -14.11 -1.30
C ARG A 172 -3.25 -13.60 -1.97
N ALA A 173 -2.38 -12.99 -1.17
CA ALA A 173 -1.07 -12.59 -1.63
C ALA A 173 0.00 -13.24 -0.74
N PRO A 174 0.51 -14.44 -1.11
CA PRO A 174 1.53 -15.13 -0.34
C PRO A 174 2.78 -14.28 -0.17
N GLN A 175 3.40 -14.41 0.99
CA GLN A 175 4.67 -13.76 1.29
C GLN A 175 5.77 -14.32 0.41
N VAL A 176 6.68 -13.45 -0.02
CA VAL A 176 7.84 -13.81 -0.84
C VAL A 176 9.11 -13.18 -0.31
N THR A 177 10.23 -13.84 -0.55
CA THR A 177 11.55 -13.29 -0.22
C THR A 177 11.97 -12.29 -1.29
N VAL A 178 12.40 -11.12 -0.84
CA VAL A 178 12.93 -10.05 -1.69
C VAL A 178 14.41 -10.30 -1.94
N GLN A 179 14.83 -10.22 -3.20
CA GLN A 179 16.23 -10.25 -3.61
C GLN A 179 16.75 -8.82 -3.83
N PRO A 180 18.08 -8.60 -3.79
CA PRO A 180 18.65 -7.28 -4.08
C PRO A 180 18.21 -6.69 -5.44
N GLU A 181 18.02 -7.53 -6.46
CA GLU A 181 17.62 -7.09 -7.81
C GLU A 181 16.16 -6.62 -7.88
N ASP A 182 15.35 -6.98 -6.89
CA ASP A 182 13.95 -6.56 -6.83
C ASP A 182 13.80 -5.12 -6.34
N VAL A 183 14.86 -4.55 -5.74
CA VAL A 183 14.80 -3.26 -5.04
C VAL A 183 15.93 -2.30 -5.39
N CYS A 184 17.09 -2.78 -5.84
CA CYS A 184 18.22 -1.96 -6.25
C CYS A 184 18.29 -1.87 -7.78
N THR A 185 18.51 -0.66 -8.31
CA THR A 185 18.81 -0.51 -9.73
C THR A 185 20.05 -1.32 -10.13
N PRO A 186 20.15 -1.77 -11.40
CA PRO A 186 21.28 -2.57 -11.84
C PRO A 186 22.64 -1.89 -11.61
N ALA A 187 22.71 -0.57 -11.80
CA ALA A 187 23.94 0.21 -11.60
C ALA A 187 24.35 0.27 -10.12
N LEU A 188 23.40 0.54 -9.22
CA LEU A 188 23.68 0.53 -7.78
C LEU A 188 24.12 -0.86 -7.32
N LEU A 189 23.38 -1.91 -7.70
CA LEU A 189 23.68 -3.27 -7.31
C LEU A 189 25.07 -3.69 -7.79
N GLN A 190 25.39 -3.45 -9.07
CA GLN A 190 26.71 -3.74 -9.62
C GLN A 190 27.81 -3.01 -8.84
N GLY A 191 27.61 -1.73 -8.55
CA GLY A 191 28.55 -0.93 -7.76
C GLY A 191 28.77 -1.44 -6.34
N LEU A 192 27.74 -1.99 -5.69
CA LEU A 192 27.85 -2.60 -4.37
C LEU A 192 28.59 -3.95 -4.44
N LEU A 193 28.26 -4.80 -5.41
CA LEU A 193 28.92 -6.09 -5.58
C LEU A 193 30.43 -5.93 -5.86
N LEU A 194 30.81 -4.98 -6.72
CA LEU A 194 32.22 -4.65 -7.01
C LEU A 194 32.98 -4.13 -5.78
N ARG A 195 32.28 -3.57 -4.78
CA ARG A 195 32.86 -3.15 -3.50
C ARG A 195 32.94 -4.28 -2.47
N GLY A 196 32.68 -5.53 -2.87
CA GLY A 196 32.80 -6.71 -2.02
C GLY A 196 31.56 -7.01 -1.16
N TRP A 197 30.42 -6.37 -1.43
CA TRP A 197 29.18 -6.69 -0.71
C TRP A 197 28.63 -8.04 -1.19
N ALA A 198 28.46 -8.99 -0.27
CA ALA A 198 27.88 -10.29 -0.56
C ALA A 198 26.36 -10.19 -0.76
N ARG A 199 25.86 -10.73 -1.88
CA ARG A 199 24.46 -10.63 -2.32
C ARG A 199 23.47 -11.10 -1.25
N GLU A 200 23.79 -12.18 -0.56
CA GLU A 200 22.95 -12.86 0.44
C GLU A 200 22.75 -12.01 1.71
N THR A 201 23.67 -11.07 1.96
CA THR A 201 23.64 -10.21 3.15
C THR A 201 23.45 -8.74 2.82
N LEU A 202 23.33 -8.40 1.53
CA LEU A 202 23.35 -7.04 1.03
C LEU A 202 22.21 -6.22 1.64
N LEU A 203 20.96 -6.67 1.53
CA LEU A 203 19.81 -5.94 2.09
C LEU A 203 19.95 -5.69 3.60
N ARG A 204 20.35 -6.73 4.35
CA ARG A 204 20.53 -6.64 5.79
C ARG A 204 21.62 -5.65 6.21
N ARG A 205 22.72 -5.58 5.45
CA ARG A 205 23.90 -4.79 5.84
C ARG A 205 23.87 -3.39 5.24
N ALA A 206 23.50 -3.24 3.97
CA ALA A 206 23.50 -1.96 3.27
C ALA A 206 22.20 -1.17 3.50
N PHE A 207 21.08 -1.85 3.73
CA PHE A 207 19.76 -1.23 3.91
C PHE A 207 19.05 -1.77 5.18
N PRO A 208 19.67 -1.62 6.38
CA PRO A 208 19.22 -2.28 7.60
C PRO A 208 17.80 -1.85 8.03
N GLU A 209 17.44 -0.58 7.84
CA GLU A 209 16.10 -0.07 8.18
C GLU A 209 15.02 -0.69 7.29
N PHE A 210 15.24 -0.70 5.98
CA PHE A 210 14.35 -1.38 5.02
C PHE A 210 14.25 -2.88 5.33
N TRP A 211 15.37 -3.54 5.62
CA TRP A 211 15.38 -4.94 5.99
C TRP A 211 14.58 -5.22 7.27
N HIS A 212 14.66 -4.33 8.26
CA HIS A 212 13.86 -4.43 9.48
C HIS A 212 12.38 -4.19 9.21
N PHE A 213 12.04 -3.20 8.38
CA PHE A 213 10.67 -2.93 7.96
C PHE A 213 10.04 -4.13 7.23
N LEU A 214 10.76 -4.71 6.27
CA LEU A 214 10.32 -5.85 5.47
C LEU A 214 10.02 -7.10 6.32
N LYS A 215 10.73 -7.29 7.44
CA LYS A 215 10.43 -8.39 8.38
C LYS A 215 9.08 -8.25 9.06
N GLN A 216 8.60 -7.03 9.22
CA GLN A 216 7.31 -6.73 9.84
C GLN A 216 6.21 -6.65 8.80
N PHE A 217 6.51 -6.08 7.63
CA PHE A 217 5.62 -5.94 6.49
C PHE A 217 6.23 -6.66 5.28
N PRO A 218 6.01 -7.98 5.16
CA PRO A 218 6.66 -8.79 4.14
C PRO A 218 6.17 -8.44 2.74
N ALA A 219 7.05 -8.63 1.76
CA ALA A 219 6.66 -8.55 0.36
C ALA A 219 5.65 -9.65 0.03
N ARG A 220 4.69 -9.32 -0.84
CA ARG A 220 3.59 -10.22 -1.20
C ARG A 220 3.42 -10.30 -2.69
N ARG A 221 3.08 -11.48 -3.19
CA ARG A 221 2.89 -11.71 -4.64
C ARG A 221 1.43 -11.89 -4.98
N VAL A 222 0.95 -11.13 -5.95
CA VAL A 222 -0.37 -11.31 -6.56
C VAL A 222 -0.18 -11.88 -7.96
N GLN A 223 -0.83 -13.00 -8.24
CA GLN A 223 -0.80 -13.65 -9.55
C GLN A 223 -2.11 -13.40 -10.28
N THR A 224 -1.99 -13.00 -11.55
CA THR A 224 -3.10 -12.88 -12.49
C THR A 224 -2.75 -13.66 -13.76
N PRO A 225 -3.71 -13.93 -14.66
CA PRO A 225 -3.43 -14.70 -15.88
C PRO A 225 -2.35 -14.09 -16.78
N THR A 226 -2.16 -12.77 -16.74
CA THR A 226 -1.32 -12.03 -17.69
C THR A 226 -0.09 -11.38 -17.04
N VAL A 227 -0.10 -11.22 -15.71
CA VAL A 227 1.01 -10.63 -14.95
C VAL A 227 1.06 -11.16 -13.51
N SER A 228 2.26 -11.42 -13.02
CA SER A 228 2.55 -11.61 -11.61
C SER A 228 3.18 -10.35 -11.06
N VAL A 229 2.65 -9.82 -9.96
CA VAL A 229 3.14 -8.60 -9.32
C VAL A 229 3.63 -8.93 -7.92
N THR A 230 4.89 -8.64 -7.63
CA THR A 230 5.43 -8.68 -6.27
C THR A 230 5.41 -7.26 -5.71
N TYR A 231 4.62 -7.03 -4.66
CA TYR A 231 4.54 -5.78 -3.91
C TYR A 231 5.54 -5.81 -2.76
N ILE A 232 6.41 -4.81 -2.68
CA ILE A 232 7.53 -4.77 -1.73
C ILE A 232 7.38 -3.53 -0.84
N PRO A 233 6.79 -3.68 0.37
CA PRO A 233 6.62 -2.58 1.31
C PRO A 233 7.96 -1.94 1.71
N ALA A 234 8.05 -0.61 1.71
CA ALA A 234 9.23 0.11 2.17
C ALA A 234 8.93 1.09 3.31
N ARG A 235 7.73 1.70 3.29
CA ARG A 235 7.23 2.55 4.36
C ARG A 235 5.71 2.60 4.37
N LEU A 236 5.16 3.14 5.44
CA LEU A 236 3.73 3.45 5.53
C LEU A 236 3.52 4.93 5.20
N LEU A 237 2.36 5.23 4.63
CA LEU A 237 1.95 6.61 4.36
C LEU A 237 0.79 6.97 5.29
N LEU A 238 0.76 8.23 5.70
CA LEU A 238 -0.34 8.78 6.47
C LEU A 238 -1.24 9.59 5.52
N PRO A 239 -2.52 9.20 5.34
CA PRO A 239 -3.45 10.00 4.54
C PRO A 239 -3.61 11.38 5.18
N PRO A 240 -3.64 12.50 4.44
CA PRO A 240 -4.03 13.80 4.98
C PRO A 240 -5.49 13.82 5.46
N TRP A 241 -5.80 14.71 6.42
CA TRP A 241 -7.15 14.87 6.99
C TRP A 241 -7.53 16.31 7.33
N HIS A 242 -6.72 17.29 6.95
CA HIS A 242 -7.03 18.69 7.24
C HIS A 242 -8.06 19.23 6.22
N GLU A 243 -8.88 20.17 6.66
CA GLU A 243 -10.01 20.70 5.87
C GLU A 243 -9.60 21.23 4.49
N ALA A 244 -8.46 21.91 4.40
CA ALA A 244 -7.95 22.43 3.13
C ALA A 244 -7.69 21.30 2.10
N TRP A 245 -7.28 20.12 2.55
CA TRP A 245 -7.10 18.96 1.68
C TRP A 245 -8.42 18.33 1.28
N GLU A 246 -9.40 18.29 2.19
CA GLU A 246 -10.70 17.70 1.86
C GLU A 246 -11.46 18.45 0.75
N ARG A 247 -11.15 19.75 0.58
CA ARG A 247 -11.78 20.64 -0.42
C ARG A 247 -10.97 20.84 -1.69
N MET A 248 -9.69 20.48 -1.72
CA MET A 248 -8.86 20.70 -2.92
C MET A 248 -9.24 19.73 -4.04
N PRO A 249 -9.10 20.11 -5.33
CA PRO A 249 -9.30 19.20 -6.45
C PRO A 249 -8.30 18.04 -6.39
N LEU A 250 -8.79 16.80 -6.48
CA LEU A 250 -7.98 15.59 -6.45
C LEU A 250 -7.93 14.91 -7.83
N ILE A 251 -8.72 13.87 -8.00
CA ILE A 251 -8.87 13.06 -9.22
C ILE A 251 -10.10 13.57 -9.96
N ASN A 252 -10.01 13.74 -11.28
CA ASN A 252 -11.05 14.34 -12.14
C ASN A 252 -11.52 15.72 -11.67
N GLY A 253 -10.66 16.47 -10.97
CA GLY A 253 -11.02 17.76 -10.37
C GLY A 253 -11.99 17.65 -9.18
N LYS A 254 -12.41 16.44 -8.79
CA LYS A 254 -13.29 16.20 -7.63
C LYS A 254 -12.48 16.26 -6.33
N SER A 255 -13.06 16.89 -5.32
CA SER A 255 -12.56 16.92 -3.95
C SER A 255 -12.96 15.67 -3.16
N PHE A 256 -12.32 15.43 -2.01
CA PHE A 256 -12.70 14.33 -1.12
C PHE A 256 -14.16 14.43 -0.68
N VAL A 257 -14.67 15.64 -0.40
CA VAL A 257 -16.07 15.87 -0.02
C VAL A 257 -17.05 15.41 -1.11
N GLN A 258 -16.70 15.64 -2.39
CA GLN A 258 -17.50 15.18 -3.52
C GLN A 258 -17.47 13.65 -3.63
N PHE A 259 -16.28 13.03 -3.58
CA PHE A 259 -16.16 11.57 -3.57
C PHE A 259 -16.93 10.93 -2.42
N ARG A 260 -16.87 11.49 -1.21
CA ARG A 260 -17.63 10.98 -0.06
C ARG A 260 -19.13 11.02 -0.31
N SER A 261 -19.62 12.10 -0.91
CA SER A 261 -21.04 12.27 -1.25
C SER A 261 -21.49 11.27 -2.32
N GLU A 262 -20.69 11.07 -3.36
CA GLU A 262 -20.95 10.12 -4.45
C GLU A 262 -20.88 8.66 -3.99
N MET A 263 -19.93 8.33 -3.09
CA MET A 263 -19.77 6.99 -2.53
C MET A 263 -21.07 6.48 -1.90
N ALA A 264 -21.83 7.33 -1.21
CA ALA A 264 -23.10 6.95 -0.60
C ALA A 264 -24.09 6.42 -1.66
N LEU A 265 -24.19 7.09 -2.80
CA LEU A 265 -25.06 6.69 -3.93
C LEU A 265 -24.58 5.39 -4.58
N VAL A 266 -23.26 5.29 -4.82
CA VAL A 266 -22.62 4.12 -5.44
C VAL A 266 -22.82 2.86 -4.59
N LEU A 267 -22.83 2.99 -3.25
CA LEU A 267 -22.98 1.88 -2.32
C LEU A 267 -24.44 1.58 -1.94
N SER A 268 -25.34 2.57 -2.01
CA SER A 268 -26.78 2.39 -1.75
C SER A 268 -27.55 1.79 -2.93
N GLY A 269 -27.08 1.97 -4.16
CA GLY A 269 -27.74 1.42 -5.34
C GLY A 269 -27.63 -0.12 -5.38
N ASN A 270 -28.74 -0.82 -5.60
CA ASN A 270 -28.73 -2.13 -6.25
C ASN A 270 -28.24 -1.93 -7.70
N GLY A 271 -26.94 -1.69 -7.87
CA GLY A 271 -26.33 -1.43 -9.15
C GLY A 271 -26.46 -2.64 -10.05
N ALA A 272 -27.39 -2.54 -11.00
CA ALA A 272 -27.56 -3.40 -12.14
C ALA A 272 -26.20 -3.78 -12.76
N ALA A 273 -26.01 -5.09 -12.87
CA ALA A 273 -25.40 -5.71 -14.04
C ALA A 273 -26.51 -6.53 -14.71
#